data_AF-A0A7C5PII0-F1
#
_entry.id   AF-A0A7C5PII0-F1
#
_cell.length_a   1.000
_cell.length_b   1.000
_cell.length_c   1.000
_cell.angle_alpha   90.00
_cell.angle_beta   90.00
_cell.angle_gamma   90.00
#
_symmetry.space_group_name_H-M   'P 1'
#
loop_
_entity.id
_entity.type
_entity.pdbx_description
1 polymer ?
#
loop_
_entity_poly.entity_id
_entity_poly.type
_entity_poly.pdbx_seq_one_letter_code
_entity_poly.pdbx_strand_id
1 'polypeptide(L)'
;MEKIVIKGRRREEMGTRAAQALRAQGLVPVVLYGREDGKTLHLSLETKAVEKMLRGHARVVEVDLDDGTKESGLVKDVQFDPVTDQVLHMDLIHVDLTKPVEVEVPLEFVGHPKGISEGGKFTHDLADLPLVCLP
;
A
#
# COMPACT_ATOMS: atom_id res chain seq x y z
N MET A 1 7.03 13.18 -4.69
CA MET A 1 6.34 11.89 -4.78
C MET A 1 5.22 11.99 -5.80
N GLU A 2 5.02 10.96 -6.62
CA GLU A 2 3.88 10.89 -7.54
C GLU A 2 2.64 10.46 -6.74
N LYS A 3 1.70 11.39 -6.56
CA LYS A 3 0.47 11.18 -5.79
C LYS A 3 -0.58 10.58 -6.73
N ILE A 4 -1.07 9.39 -6.38
CA ILE A 4 -2.14 8.74 -7.14
C ILE A 4 -3.45 8.96 -6.40
N VAL A 5 -4.41 9.58 -7.09
CA VAL A 5 -5.78 9.76 -6.59
C VAL A 5 -6.61 8.57 -7.05
N ILE A 6 -7.22 7.87 -6.10
CA ILE A 6 -8.07 6.71 -6.34
C ILE A 6 -9.46 7.00 -5.79
N LYS A 7 -10.49 6.74 -6.58
CA LYS A 7 -11.88 6.84 -6.10
C LYS A 7 -12.20 5.70 -5.15
N GLY A 8 -12.83 6.02 -4.03
CA GLY A 8 -13.18 5.05 -3.00
C GLY A 8 -14.59 5.24 -2.46
N ARG A 9 -15.15 4.17 -1.91
CA ARG A 9 -16.44 4.20 -1.21
C ARG A 9 -16.28 3.73 0.23
N ARG A 10 -16.96 4.40 1.16
CA ARG A 10 -17.09 3.91 2.53
C ARG A 10 -17.96 2.65 2.52
N ARG A 11 -17.58 1.67 3.34
CA ARG A 11 -18.35 0.44 3.55
C ARG A 11 -18.85 0.40 4.99
N GLU A 12 -20.11 0.01 5.17
CA GLU A 12 -20.69 -0.28 6.48
C GLU A 12 -20.70 -1.79 6.77
N GLU A 13 -20.89 -2.60 5.72
CA GLU A 13 -20.87 -4.06 5.84
C GLU A 13 -19.45 -4.62 5.95
N MET A 14 -19.25 -5.49 6.94
CA MET A 14 -17.97 -6.10 7.29
C MET A 14 -18.09 -7.63 7.31
N GLY A 15 -16.95 -8.31 7.18
CA GLY A 15 -16.84 -9.76 7.26
C GLY A 15 -16.60 -10.45 5.91
N THR A 16 -16.44 -11.78 5.96
CA THR A 16 -15.94 -12.58 4.84
C THR A 16 -16.85 -12.53 3.61
N ARG A 17 -18.17 -12.60 3.80
CA ARG A 17 -19.13 -12.62 2.67
C ARG A 17 -19.18 -11.27 1.95
N ALA A 18 -19.20 -10.17 2.69
CA ALA A 18 -19.18 -8.82 2.13
C ALA A 18 -17.87 -8.56 1.36
N ALA A 19 -16.73 -8.96 1.92
CA ALA A 19 -15.44 -8.84 1.26
C ALA A 19 -15.37 -9.67 -0.05
N GLN A 20 -15.93 -10.89 -0.05
CA GLN A 20 -16.01 -11.71 -1.27
C GLN A 20 -16.89 -11.06 -2.35
N ALA A 21 -18.04 -10.51 -1.96
CA ALA A 21 -18.93 -9.82 -2.90
C ALA A 21 -18.27 -8.58 -3.53
N LEU A 22 -17.52 -7.80 -2.74
CA LEU A 22 -16.77 -6.64 -3.23
C LEU A 22 -15.69 -7.06 -4.24
N ARG A 23 -14.91 -8.10 -3.93
CA ARG A 23 -13.88 -8.62 -4.86
C ARG A 23 -14.49 -9.11 -6.16
N ALA A 24 -15.65 -9.78 -6.09
CA ALA A 24 -16.37 -10.21 -7.29
C ALA A 24 -16.86 -9.03 -8.16
N GLN A 25 -17.06 -7.85 -7.56
CA GLN A 25 -17.41 -6.61 -8.26
C GLN A 25 -16.19 -5.83 -8.78
N GLY A 26 -14.97 -6.34 -8.61
CA GLY A 26 -13.74 -5.63 -8.98
C GLY A 26 -13.34 -4.52 -8.01
N LEU A 27 -13.74 -4.66 -6.74
CA LEU A 27 -13.36 -3.75 -5.66
C LEU A 27 -12.47 -4.46 -4.64
N VAL A 28 -11.44 -3.77 -4.17
CA VAL A 28 -10.55 -4.23 -3.11
C VAL A 28 -11.03 -3.64 -1.77
N PRO A 29 -11.25 -4.47 -0.74
CA PRO A 29 -11.49 -3.99 0.61
C PRO A 29 -10.21 -3.35 1.18
N VAL A 30 -10.32 -2.12 1.70
CA VAL A 30 -9.21 -1.34 2.25
C VAL A 30 -9.56 -0.85 3.65
N VAL A 31 -8.56 -0.77 4.51
CA VAL A 31 -8.69 -0.14 5.84
C VAL A 31 -7.75 1.04 5.93
N LEU A 32 -8.23 2.14 6.50
CA LEU A 32 -7.44 3.32 6.81
C LEU A 32 -7.51 3.57 8.31
N TYR A 33 -6.39 3.44 9.01
CA TYR A 33 -6.30 3.63 10.46
C TYR A 33 -5.20 4.65 10.80
N GLY A 34 -5.10 5.03 12.07
CA GLY A 34 -4.09 6.02 12.52
C GLY A 34 -4.51 7.48 12.36
N ARG A 35 -5.81 7.75 12.17
CA ARG A 35 -6.39 9.09 12.24
C ARG A 35 -6.33 9.63 13.67
N GLU A 36 -6.29 10.95 13.83
CA GLU A 36 -6.25 11.59 15.16
C GLU A 36 -7.47 11.26 16.03
N ASP A 37 -8.61 10.96 15.40
CA ASP A 37 -9.84 10.54 16.08
C ASP A 37 -9.84 9.06 16.54
N GLY A 38 -8.77 8.31 16.22
CA GLY A 38 -8.62 6.89 16.54
C GLY A 38 -9.56 5.97 15.78
N LYS A 39 -10.37 6.50 14.85
CA LYS A 39 -11.35 5.72 14.10
C LYS A 39 -10.70 5.08 12.87
N THR A 40 -10.99 3.79 12.68
CA THR A 40 -10.64 3.10 11.44
C THR A 40 -11.72 3.36 10.40
N LEU A 41 -11.33 3.88 9.25
CA LEU A 41 -12.19 4.02 8.08
C LEU A 41 -12.12 2.75 7.25
N HIS A 42 -13.29 2.21 6.94
CA HIS A 42 -13.45 1.04 6.10
C HIS A 42 -13.84 1.48 4.70
N LEU A 43 -12.99 1.16 3.73
CA LEU A 43 -13.07 1.66 2.37
C LEU A 43 -13.12 0.50 1.36
N SER A 44 -13.54 0.82 0.16
CA SER A 44 -13.46 -0.04 -1.03
C SER A 44 -12.90 0.78 -2.18
N LEU A 45 -11.86 0.26 -2.84
CA LEU A 45 -11.17 0.90 -3.96
C LEU A 45 -11.29 0.04 -5.21
N GLU A 46 -11.19 0.65 -6.39
CA GLU A 46 -11.19 -0.11 -7.66
C GLU A 46 -9.90 -0.94 -7.81
N THR A 47 -10.04 -2.25 -8.06
CA THR A 47 -8.90 -3.18 -8.16
C THR A 47 -7.88 -2.73 -9.20
N LYS A 48 -8.33 -2.30 -10.39
CA LYS A 48 -7.43 -1.85 -11.46
C LYS A 48 -6.59 -0.63 -11.08
N ALA A 49 -7.17 0.29 -10.31
CA ALA A 49 -6.48 1.48 -9.84
C ALA A 49 -5.41 1.11 -8.79
N VAL A 50 -5.74 0.20 -7.87
CA VAL A 50 -4.82 -0.32 -6.86
C VAL A 50 -3.67 -1.09 -7.52
N GLU A 51 -3.94 -1.98 -8.47
CA GLU A 51 -2.89 -2.72 -9.20
C GLU A 51 -1.94 -1.78 -9.96
N LYS A 52 -2.49 -0.75 -10.63
CA LYS A 52 -1.69 0.24 -11.33
C LYS A 52 -0.78 1.02 -10.37
N MET A 53 -1.31 1.39 -9.21
CA MET A 53 -0.58 2.11 -8.16
C MET A 53 0.57 1.27 -7.61
N LEU A 54 0.31 -0.01 -7.28
CA LEU A 54 1.32 -0.93 -6.77
C LEU A 54 2.45 -1.17 -7.78
N ARG A 55 2.12 -1.30 -9.08
CA ARG A 55 3.12 -1.41 -10.16
C ARG A 55 3.97 -0.15 -10.32
N GLY A 56 3.42 1.03 -10.00
CA GLY A 56 4.13 2.30 -10.05
C GLY A 56 5.02 2.57 -8.83
N HIS A 57 5.14 1.62 -7.90
CA HIS A 57 5.85 1.78 -6.61
C HIS A 57 5.36 2.97 -5.77
N ALA A 58 4.14 3.47 -6.05
CA ALA A 58 3.55 4.55 -5.28
C ALA A 58 3.10 4.02 -3.91
N ARG A 59 3.63 4.61 -2.85
CA ARG A 59 3.31 4.22 -1.47
C ARG A 59 2.30 5.14 -0.81
N VAL A 60 2.08 6.34 -1.35
CA VAL A 60 1.11 7.30 -0.83
C VAL A 60 -0.09 7.38 -1.77
N VAL A 61 -1.28 7.22 -1.18
CA VAL A 61 -2.57 7.18 -1.89
C VAL A 61 -3.45 8.29 -1.36
N GLU A 62 -4.04 9.07 -2.24
CA GLU A 62 -5.19 9.89 -1.88
C GLU A 62 -6.46 9.14 -2.28
N VAL A 63 -7.27 8.80 -1.29
CA VAL A 63 -8.59 8.24 -1.52
C VAL A 63 -9.59 9.39 -1.60
N ASP A 64 -10.19 9.55 -2.78
CA ASP A 64 -11.28 10.49 -3.03
C ASP A 64 -12.61 9.76 -2.80
N LEU A 65 -13.29 10.10 -1.70
CA LEU A 65 -14.54 9.48 -1.32
C LEU A 65 -15.71 10.09 -2.08
N ASP A 66 -16.75 9.29 -2.34
CA ASP A 66 -17.96 9.74 -3.05
C ASP A 66 -18.67 10.96 -2.38
N ASP A 67 -18.41 11.22 -1.10
CA ASP A 67 -18.91 12.39 -0.36
C ASP A 67 -18.05 13.67 -0.56
N GLY A 68 -17.01 13.60 -1.41
CA GLY A 68 -16.05 14.67 -1.68
C GLY A 68 -14.94 14.79 -0.64
N THR A 69 -14.90 13.90 0.35
CA THR A 69 -13.83 13.88 1.36
C THR A 69 -12.59 13.21 0.79
N LYS A 70 -11.43 13.85 0.95
CA LYS A 70 -10.13 13.28 0.56
C LYS A 70 -9.36 12.82 1.77
N GLU A 71 -8.93 11.57 1.76
CA GLU A 71 -8.14 10.97 2.82
C GLU A 71 -6.79 10.52 2.25
N SER A 72 -5.69 10.97 2.86
CA SER A 72 -4.33 10.55 2.45
C SER A 72 -3.86 9.40 3.33
N GLY A 73 -3.38 8.33 2.70
CA GLY A 73 -2.90 7.14 3.38
C GLY A 73 -1.62 6.61 2.76
N LEU A 74 -0.70 6.16 3.61
CA LEU A 74 0.48 5.41 3.24
C LEU A 74 0.16 3.91 3.26
N VAL A 75 0.52 3.20 2.19
CA VAL A 75 0.41 1.73 2.10
C VAL A 75 1.34 1.10 3.12
N LYS A 76 0.75 0.42 4.11
CA LYS A 76 1.49 -0.33 5.13
C LYS A 76 1.67 -1.79 4.74
N ASP A 77 0.59 -2.43 4.31
CA ASP A 77 0.60 -3.83 3.91
C ASP A 77 -0.39 -4.08 2.77
N VAL A 78 -0.08 -5.07 1.95
CA VAL A 78 -0.90 -5.50 0.82
C VAL A 78 -0.95 -7.02 0.81
N GLN A 79 -2.16 -7.56 0.93
CA GLN A 79 -2.38 -8.98 0.88
C GLN A 79 -2.69 -9.42 -0.54
N PHE A 80 -1.96 -10.41 -1.02
CA PHE A 80 -2.15 -11.00 -2.32
C PHE A 80 -2.70 -12.43 -2.21
N ASP A 81 -3.47 -12.83 -3.19
CA ASP A 81 -3.85 -14.23 -3.38
C ASP A 81 -2.62 -15.02 -3.87
N PRO A 82 -2.20 -16.08 -3.16
CA PRO A 82 -0.93 -16.77 -3.44
C PRO A 82 -0.92 -17.56 -4.76
N VAL A 83 -2.08 -17.71 -5.42
CA VAL A 83 -2.20 -18.47 -6.67
C VAL A 83 -2.47 -17.56 -7.86
N THR A 84 -3.29 -16.53 -7.66
CA THR A 84 -3.76 -15.64 -8.74
C THR A 84 -3.08 -14.27 -8.74
N ASP A 85 -2.25 -13.98 -7.74
CA ASP A 85 -1.60 -12.67 -7.50
C ASP A 85 -2.59 -11.49 -7.41
N GLN A 86 -3.87 -11.77 -7.18
CA GLN A 86 -4.91 -10.74 -7.04
C GLN A 86 -4.78 -10.05 -5.69
N VAL A 87 -4.99 -8.73 -5.67
CA VAL A 87 -5.01 -7.96 -4.42
C VAL A 87 -6.26 -8.31 -3.62
N LEU A 88 -6.08 -8.93 -2.46
CA LEU A 88 -7.16 -9.34 -1.56
C LEU A 88 -7.54 -8.25 -0.56
N HIS A 89 -6.55 -7.53 -0.04
CA HIS A 89 -6.74 -6.50 0.98
C HIS A 89 -5.58 -5.51 0.95
N MET A 90 -5.84 -4.28 1.38
CA MET A 90 -4.80 -3.26 1.55
C MET A 90 -4.99 -2.50 2.85
N ASP A 91 -3.89 -2.28 3.54
CA ASP A 91 -3.81 -1.56 4.79
C ASP A 91 -3.17 -0.20 4.55
N LEU A 92 -3.89 0.86 4.91
CA LEU A 92 -3.43 2.23 4.83
C LEU A 92 -3.28 2.81 6.24
N ILE A 93 -2.16 3.47 6.46
CA ILE A 93 -1.94 4.34 7.63
C ILE A 93 -2.24 5.76 7.20
N HIS A 94 -3.11 6.46 7.91
CA HIS A 94 -3.39 7.86 7.68
C HIS A 94 -2.11 8.67 7.87
N VAL A 95 -1.79 9.51 6.88
CA VAL A 95 -0.58 10.34 6.91
C VAL A 95 -0.96 11.81 6.86
N ASP A 96 -0.53 12.52 7.89
CA ASP A 96 -0.42 13.97 7.83
C ASP A 96 0.84 14.33 7.05
N LEU A 97 0.68 15.15 6.01
CA LEU A 97 1.80 15.61 5.17
C LEU A 97 2.86 16.41 5.95
N THR A 98 2.59 16.76 7.20
CA THR A 98 3.45 17.55 8.07
C THR A 98 4.16 16.71 9.15
N LYS A 99 3.80 15.44 9.33
CA LYS A 99 4.35 14.57 10.38
C LYS A 99 5.28 13.51 9.79
N PRO A 100 6.40 13.18 10.45
CA PRO A 100 7.29 12.12 9.98
C PRO A 100 6.63 10.74 10.10
N VAL A 101 6.89 9.87 9.14
CA VAL A 101 6.46 8.47 9.09
C VAL A 101 7.65 7.52 8.98
N GLU A 102 7.51 6.35 9.58
CA GLU A 102 8.42 5.22 9.44
C GLU A 102 8.04 4.38 8.21
N VAL A 103 8.97 4.26 7.25
CA VAL A 103 8.81 3.50 6.00
C VAL A 103 9.98 2.56 5.77
N GLU A 104 9.70 1.34 5.29
CA GLU A 104 10.73 0.35 4.93
C GLU A 104 11.06 0.45 3.44
N VAL A 105 12.19 1.06 3.09
CA VAL A 105 12.55 1.30 1.69
C VAL A 105 13.48 0.19 1.17
N PRO A 106 13.20 -0.41 0.00
CA PRO A 106 14.03 -1.47 -0.56
C PRO A 106 15.40 -0.93 -0.96
N LEU A 107 16.44 -1.74 -0.74
CA LEU A 107 17.80 -1.42 -1.13
C LEU A 107 18.06 -1.84 -2.59
N GLU A 108 18.42 -0.87 -3.42
CA GLU A 108 18.93 -1.12 -4.77
C GLU A 108 20.46 -1.17 -4.76
N PHE A 109 21.03 -2.35 -5.01
CA PHE A 109 22.49 -2.52 -5.06
C PHE A 109 23.02 -2.23 -6.46
N VAL A 110 23.99 -1.33 -6.57
CA VAL A 110 24.64 -0.96 -7.82
C VAL A 110 26.09 -1.46 -7.89
N GLY A 111 26.54 -1.81 -9.10
CA GLY A 111 27.91 -2.25 -9.37
C GLY A 111 28.11 -3.77 -9.39
N HIS A 112 29.34 -4.19 -9.71
CA HIS A 112 29.73 -5.61 -9.77
C HIS A 112 30.92 -5.87 -8.85
N PRO A 113 30.73 -6.60 -7.72
CA PRO A 113 31.82 -6.95 -6.82
C PRO A 113 32.83 -7.87 -7.51
N LYS A 114 34.13 -7.55 -7.38
CA LYS A 114 35.22 -8.38 -7.94
C LYS A 114 35.15 -9.84 -7.47
N GLY A 115 34.73 -10.08 -6.24
CA GLY A 115 34.57 -11.42 -5.67
C GLY A 115 33.56 -12.28 -6.43
N ILE A 116 32.55 -11.70 -7.10
CA ILE A 116 31.65 -12.46 -7.98
C ILE A 116 32.39 -12.95 -9.23
N SER A 117 33.26 -12.10 -9.81
CA SER A 117 34.07 -12.46 -10.97
C SER A 117 35.08 -13.57 -10.67
N GLU A 118 35.46 -13.73 -9.39
CA GLU A 118 36.36 -14.77 -8.89
C GLU A 118 35.61 -16.05 -8.43
N GLY A 119 34.29 -16.13 -8.66
CA GLY A 119 33.46 -17.30 -8.34
C GLY A 119 32.74 -17.25 -6.99
N GLY A 120 32.78 -16.11 -6.29
CA GLY A 120 32.03 -15.87 -5.06
C GLY A 120 30.54 -15.58 -5.30
N LYS A 121 29.73 -15.73 -4.24
CA LYS A 121 28.30 -15.41 -4.24
C LYS A 121 28.04 -14.15 -3.42
N PHE A 122 27.31 -13.19 -3.99
CA PHE A 122 26.83 -12.03 -3.25
C PHE A 122 25.55 -12.40 -2.49
N THR A 123 25.56 -12.16 -1.18
CA THR A 123 24.42 -12.34 -0.28
C THR A 123 24.29 -11.09 0.56
N HIS A 124 23.06 -10.58 0.71
CA HIS A 124 22.73 -9.48 1.59
C HIS A 124 21.67 -9.96 2.59
N ASP A 125 21.88 -9.67 3.87
CA ASP A 125 20.94 -10.08 4.92
C ASP A 125 19.76 -9.11 5.05
N LEU A 126 19.95 -7.84 4.65
CA LEU A 126 18.93 -6.80 4.70
C LEU A 126 18.40 -6.52 3.28
N ALA A 127 17.10 -6.68 3.07
CA ALA A 127 16.44 -6.31 1.81
C ALA A 127 15.88 -4.87 1.87
N ASP A 128 15.32 -4.50 3.03
CA ASP A 128 14.67 -3.22 3.25
C ASP A 128 15.31 -2.49 4.44
N LEU A 129 15.36 -1.16 4.36
CA LEU A 129 15.88 -0.30 5.42
C LEU A 129 14.75 0.54 6.03
N PRO A 130 14.54 0.49 7.35
CA PRO A 130 13.59 1.38 8.02
C PRO A 130 14.14 2.81 8.01
N LEU A 131 13.35 3.75 7.50
CA LEU A 131 13.65 5.17 7.42
C LEU A 131 12.54 5.98 8.06
N VAL A 132 12.91 7.05 8.76
CA VAL A 132 11.98 8.08 9.24
C VAL A 132 12.11 9.28 8.32
N CYS A 133 11.04 9.63 7.61
CA CYS A 133 11.03 10.80 6.74
C CYS A 133 9.66 11.47 6.73
N LEU A 134 9.60 12.70 6.23
CA LEU A 134 8.32 13.31 5.89
C LEU A 134 7.72 12.58 4.67
N PRO A 135 6.39 12.40 4.62
CA PRO A 135 5.69 11.68 3.56
C PRO A 135 5.63 12.42 2.22
#